data_AF-A0A9E3DEL2-F1
#
_entry.id   AF-A0A9E3DEL2-F1
#
_cell.length_a   1.000
_cell.length_b   1.000
_cell.length_c   1.000
_cell.angle_alpha   90.00
_cell.angle_beta   90.00
_cell.angle_gamma   90.00
#
_symmetry.space_group_name_H-M   'P 1'
#
loop_
_entity.id
_entity.type
_entity.pdbx_description
1 polymer ?
#
loop_
_entity_poly.entity_id
_entity_poly.type
_entity_poly.pdbx_seq_one_letter_code
_entity_poly.pdbx_strand_id
1 'polypeptide(L)'
;LTAIGEDPLVLAAVTQVIIPDQGTRKVRDEPGFAAAEAALDGRLQIVDQPNLGGSGGYARVMYEALATPDCQQILFMDDDIRIEPDSILRVLAMHRFAKTPMLIGGQMLNLQEPSHLHIMGEVVNPSNFMWTAAAHAEYDHNFAEYPLNDDNARSKLLHRRIDVDFNGWWTCMIPRQVAEEMGQPLPLFIKWDDAEYGLRAGEHGYPTVTLPGAAIWHMAWSDKDDAIDWQAYFHLRNRLVVAALHWDGDITGLVRSHLKATLKHLACLEYSTVAIQNRAIDDFLAGPEHIFSILESALPEVHRLRKEYPDAVVLPAASELPAPQNKTRAMKPPVNPLSISYRLARGISHNLTKADPSAHLRPEYNVPTQDARWFRLCTVDGVTVTTADGCGVVYRQRDRRKMFTLLLSSLRRQRQLLGRFDEMRKVYRDALPVLSSKQKWETALLPTTEHA
;
A
#
# COMPACT_ATOMS: atom_id res chain seq x y z
N LEU A 1 2.70 -15.73 16.74
CA LEU A 1 3.36 -16.06 18.03
C LEU A 1 3.62 -17.55 18.20
N THR A 2 2.57 -18.39 18.18
CA THR A 2 2.68 -19.85 18.33
C THR A 2 3.75 -20.47 17.42
N ALA A 3 3.71 -20.20 16.11
CA ALA A 3 4.68 -20.75 15.17
C ALA A 3 6.15 -20.35 15.42
N ILE A 4 6.39 -19.21 16.09
CA ILE A 4 7.74 -18.78 16.48
C ILE A 4 8.20 -19.55 17.73
N GLY A 5 7.30 -19.78 18.69
CA GLY A 5 7.61 -20.51 19.92
C GLY A 5 7.71 -22.03 19.77
N GLU A 6 7.03 -22.60 18.77
CA GLU A 6 7.00 -24.06 18.53
C GLU A 6 8.24 -24.59 17.79
N ASP A 7 8.96 -23.76 17.02
CA ASP A 7 10.20 -24.16 16.37
C ASP A 7 11.42 -23.85 17.27
N PRO A 8 12.13 -24.87 17.81
CA PRO A 8 13.22 -24.65 18.76
C PRO A 8 14.41 -23.89 18.18
N LEU A 9 14.67 -24.01 16.87
CA LEU A 9 15.81 -23.35 16.23
C LEU A 9 15.52 -21.86 15.98
N VAL A 10 14.28 -21.55 15.58
CA VAL A 10 13.82 -20.16 15.48
C VAL A 10 13.77 -19.53 16.86
N LEU A 11 13.15 -20.18 17.84
CA LEU A 11 13.08 -19.65 19.19
C LEU A 11 14.49 -19.41 19.76
N ALA A 12 15.45 -20.31 19.55
CA ALA A 12 16.83 -20.11 19.99
C ALA A 12 17.52 -18.86 19.37
N ALA A 13 17.06 -18.38 18.22
CA ALA A 13 17.55 -17.18 17.56
C ALA A 13 16.79 -15.89 17.96
N VAL A 14 15.62 -16.02 18.61
CA VAL A 14 14.78 -14.88 19.00
C VAL A 14 15.16 -14.37 20.37
N THR A 15 15.64 -13.13 20.43
CA THR A 15 15.89 -12.38 21.67
C THR A 15 14.60 -11.85 22.28
N GLN A 16 13.73 -11.24 21.46
CA GLN A 16 12.52 -10.57 21.89
C GLN A 16 11.48 -10.55 20.77
N VAL A 17 10.20 -10.58 21.13
CA VAL A 17 9.06 -10.34 20.22
C VAL A 17 8.33 -9.11 20.71
N ILE A 18 8.29 -8.06 19.89
CA ILE A 18 7.64 -6.78 20.22
C ILE A 18 6.35 -6.68 19.41
N ILE A 19 5.21 -6.47 20.09
CA ILE A 19 3.91 -6.26 19.45
C ILE A 19 3.38 -4.87 19.82
N PRO A 20 3.41 -3.91 18.88
CA PRO A 20 2.67 -2.66 19.01
C PRO A 20 1.17 -2.95 18.79
N ASP A 21 0.41 -3.09 19.87
CA ASP A 21 -1.04 -3.31 19.82
C ASP A 21 -1.76 -1.96 19.63
N GLN A 22 -2.06 -1.66 18.37
CA GLN A 22 -2.76 -0.45 17.94
C GLN A 22 -4.30 -0.61 17.89
N GLY A 23 -4.81 -1.80 18.25
CA GLY A 23 -6.20 -2.17 18.12
C GLY A 23 -7.05 -1.78 19.32
N THR A 24 -8.37 -1.73 19.11
CA THR A 24 -9.34 -1.61 20.22
C THR A 24 -9.74 -2.97 20.79
N ARG A 25 -9.58 -4.05 20.02
CA ARG A 25 -9.67 -5.44 20.48
C ARG A 25 -8.25 -5.94 20.68
N LYS A 26 -7.87 -6.20 21.94
CA LYS A 26 -6.48 -6.44 22.32
C LYS A 26 -6.10 -7.90 22.13
N VAL A 27 -4.89 -8.13 21.61
CA VAL A 27 -4.39 -9.50 21.36
C VAL A 27 -4.28 -10.32 22.65
N ARG A 28 -4.02 -9.64 23.78
CA ARG A 28 -3.96 -10.28 25.12
C ARG A 28 -5.29 -10.87 25.58
N ASP A 29 -6.41 -10.44 24.98
CA ASP A 29 -7.75 -10.91 25.32
C ASP A 29 -8.23 -12.05 24.41
N GLU A 30 -7.44 -12.42 23.38
CA GLU A 30 -7.81 -13.46 22.43
C GLU A 30 -7.65 -14.88 23.02
N PRO A 31 -8.57 -15.81 22.69
CA PRO A 31 -8.42 -17.21 23.08
C PRO A 31 -7.10 -17.82 22.57
N GLY A 32 -6.37 -18.49 23.45
CA GLY A 32 -5.08 -19.11 23.13
C GLY A 32 -3.86 -18.19 23.31
N PHE A 33 -4.05 -16.91 23.61
CA PHE A 33 -2.95 -15.97 23.86
C PHE A 33 -1.98 -16.47 24.95
N ALA A 34 -2.51 -16.89 26.11
CA ALA A 34 -1.67 -17.35 27.23
C ALA A 34 -0.77 -18.53 26.88
N ALA A 35 -1.23 -19.45 26.01
CA ALA A 35 -0.41 -20.57 25.55
C ALA A 35 0.69 -20.09 24.58
N ALA A 36 0.37 -19.16 23.69
CA ALA A 36 1.34 -18.59 22.76
C ALA A 36 2.39 -17.73 23.47
N GLU A 37 2.01 -16.98 24.51
CA GLU A 37 2.94 -16.23 25.37
C GLU A 37 3.88 -17.17 26.14
N ALA A 38 3.34 -18.24 26.73
CA ALA A 38 4.15 -19.23 27.43
C ALA A 38 5.20 -19.88 26.51
N ALA A 39 4.85 -20.13 25.24
CA ALA A 39 5.78 -20.69 24.24
C ALA A 39 6.93 -19.73 23.87
N LEU A 40 6.79 -18.42 24.13
CA LEU A 40 7.84 -17.43 23.88
C LEU A 40 8.78 -17.24 25.09
N ASP A 41 8.58 -17.97 26.19
CA ASP A 41 9.54 -18.07 27.29
C ASP A 41 9.96 -16.69 27.85
N GLY A 42 8.97 -15.83 28.11
CA GLY A 42 9.19 -14.49 28.67
C GLY A 42 9.76 -13.44 27.71
N ARG A 43 9.88 -13.75 26.41
CA ARG A 43 10.47 -12.84 25.39
C ARG A 43 9.45 -11.92 24.73
N LEU A 44 8.17 -12.05 25.07
CA LEU A 44 7.10 -11.23 24.51
C LEU A 44 6.99 -9.89 25.23
N GLN A 45 6.99 -8.78 24.48
CA GLN A 45 6.65 -7.45 24.95
C GLN A 45 5.47 -6.93 24.12
N ILE A 46 4.33 -6.73 24.78
CA ILE A 46 3.17 -6.05 24.17
C ILE A 46 3.17 -4.60 24.60
N VAL A 47 2.90 -3.75 23.63
CA VAL A 47 3.02 -2.31 23.75
C VAL A 47 1.76 -1.66 23.22
N ASP A 48 0.97 -1.06 24.11
CA ASP A 48 -0.26 -0.36 23.73
C ASP A 48 0.07 1.04 23.17
N GLN A 49 -0.52 1.39 22.02
CA GLN A 49 -0.41 2.73 21.42
C GLN A 49 -1.64 3.07 20.54
N PRO A 50 -1.85 4.34 20.16
CA PRO A 50 -2.88 4.71 19.19
C PRO A 50 -2.69 4.06 17.81
N ASN A 51 -3.70 4.17 16.94
CA ASN A 51 -3.56 3.70 15.57
C ASN A 51 -2.73 4.68 14.73
N LEU A 52 -1.43 4.40 14.63
CA LEU A 52 -0.47 5.16 13.85
C LEU A 52 -0.16 4.49 12.49
N GLY A 53 -0.99 3.51 12.10
CA GLY A 53 -0.82 2.72 10.88
C GLY A 53 0.40 1.78 10.92
N GLY A 54 0.75 1.20 9.78
CA GLY A 54 1.93 0.35 9.63
C GLY A 54 3.22 1.11 10.02
N SER A 55 3.39 2.34 9.53
CA SER A 55 4.61 3.11 9.80
C SER A 55 4.85 3.31 11.29
N GLY A 56 3.80 3.62 12.07
CA GLY A 56 3.91 3.78 13.52
C GLY A 56 4.09 2.46 14.28
N GLY A 57 3.53 1.36 13.77
CA GLY A 57 3.79 0.01 14.31
C GLY A 57 5.26 -0.38 14.13
N TYR A 58 5.78 -0.34 12.91
CA TYR A 58 7.18 -0.67 12.62
C TYR A 58 8.16 0.32 13.26
N ALA A 59 7.81 1.61 13.35
CA ALA A 59 8.58 2.58 14.12
C ALA A 59 8.64 2.19 15.60
N ARG A 60 7.54 1.71 16.20
CA ARG A 60 7.55 1.24 17.58
C ARG A 60 8.44 0.01 17.75
N VAL A 61 8.35 -0.97 16.85
CA VAL A 61 9.22 -2.15 16.88
C VAL A 61 10.69 -1.73 16.85
N MET A 62 11.07 -0.85 15.92
CA MET A 62 12.46 -0.37 15.82
C MET A 62 12.88 0.43 17.06
N TYR A 63 12.00 1.27 17.60
CA TYR A 63 12.26 2.08 18.80
C TYR A 63 12.60 1.18 20.00
N GLU A 64 11.74 0.21 20.30
CA GLU A 64 11.90 -0.73 21.41
C GLU A 64 13.11 -1.66 21.18
N ALA A 65 13.29 -2.18 19.95
CA ALA A 65 14.41 -3.06 19.63
C ALA A 65 15.77 -2.36 19.80
N LEU A 66 15.86 -1.08 19.46
CA LEU A 66 17.08 -0.30 19.66
C LEU A 66 17.33 0.06 21.14
N ALA A 67 16.30 0.03 22.00
CA ALA A 67 16.46 0.14 23.44
C ALA A 67 16.96 -1.17 24.09
N THR A 68 16.84 -2.31 23.39
CA THR A 68 17.30 -3.64 23.83
C THR A 68 18.73 -3.91 23.33
N PRO A 69 19.77 -3.90 24.20
CA PRO A 69 21.18 -3.95 23.76
C PRO A 69 21.57 -5.22 23.01
N ASP A 70 20.96 -6.36 23.36
CA ASP A 70 21.34 -7.67 22.84
C ASP A 70 20.71 -7.99 21.47
N CYS A 71 19.84 -7.13 20.95
CA CYS A 71 19.19 -7.33 19.65
C CYS A 71 20.06 -6.79 18.50
N GLN A 72 20.70 -7.69 17.76
CA GLN A 72 21.61 -7.35 16.65
C GLN A 72 20.91 -7.33 15.27
N GLN A 73 19.72 -7.92 15.16
CA GLN A 73 18.88 -7.97 13.96
C GLN A 73 17.45 -7.60 14.33
N ILE A 74 16.86 -6.66 13.60
CA ILE A 74 15.45 -6.31 13.73
C ILE A 74 14.71 -6.99 12.58
N LEU A 75 13.79 -7.91 12.87
CA LEU A 75 12.98 -8.58 11.86
C LEU A 75 11.55 -8.03 11.92
N PHE A 76 11.16 -7.27 10.91
CA PHE A 76 9.77 -6.86 10.69
C PHE A 76 8.96 -8.00 10.10
N MET A 77 7.76 -8.20 10.64
CA MET A 77 6.78 -9.21 10.22
C MET A 77 5.36 -8.67 10.42
N ASP A 78 4.38 -9.25 9.72
CA ASP A 78 2.94 -8.91 9.86
C ASP A 78 2.18 -9.90 10.77
N ASP A 79 0.97 -9.53 11.18
CA ASP A 79 0.11 -10.33 12.06
C ASP A 79 -0.86 -11.27 11.30
N ASP A 80 -1.28 -10.92 10.08
CA ASP A 80 -2.18 -11.68 9.21
C ASP A 80 -1.44 -12.65 8.25
N ILE A 81 -0.38 -13.28 8.76
CA ILE A 81 0.46 -14.23 8.01
C ILE A 81 0.28 -15.68 8.43
N ARG A 82 0.65 -16.60 7.52
CA ARG A 82 1.17 -17.93 7.90
C ARG A 82 2.66 -17.99 7.60
N ILE A 83 3.40 -18.65 8.48
CA ILE A 83 4.86 -18.69 8.41
C ILE A 83 5.37 -20.12 8.22
N GLU A 84 6.36 -20.27 7.34
CA GLU A 84 7.30 -21.39 7.35
C GLU A 84 8.49 -20.98 8.23
N PRO A 85 8.65 -21.52 9.45
CA PRO A 85 9.63 -21.02 10.42
C PRO A 85 11.08 -21.02 9.88
N ASP A 86 11.44 -22.00 9.05
CA ASP A 86 12.77 -22.06 8.42
C ASP A 86 13.06 -20.84 7.51
N SER A 87 12.02 -20.14 7.01
CA SER A 87 12.20 -18.86 6.28
C SER A 87 12.90 -17.81 7.13
N ILE A 88 12.65 -17.75 8.44
CA ILE A 88 13.35 -16.82 9.35
C ILE A 88 14.84 -17.17 9.39
N LEU A 89 15.17 -18.46 9.50
CA LEU A 89 16.55 -18.93 9.59
C LEU A 89 17.31 -18.70 8.28
N ARG A 90 16.66 -18.83 7.12
CA ARG A 90 17.24 -18.51 5.80
C ARG A 90 17.60 -17.03 5.70
N VAL A 91 16.67 -16.15 6.08
CA VAL A 91 16.89 -14.70 6.13
C VAL A 91 18.04 -14.37 7.09
N LEU A 92 18.03 -14.93 8.30
CA LEU A 92 19.08 -14.75 9.29
C LEU A 92 20.44 -15.25 8.81
N ALA A 93 20.48 -16.42 8.15
CA ALA A 93 21.71 -16.98 7.60
C ALA A 93 22.29 -16.04 6.54
N MET A 94 21.49 -15.57 5.59
CA MET A 94 21.97 -14.63 4.57
C MET A 94 22.46 -13.32 5.20
N HIS A 95 21.78 -12.79 6.21
CA HIS A 95 22.24 -11.63 6.97
C HIS A 95 23.63 -11.88 7.60
N ARG A 96 23.82 -13.01 8.28
CA ARG A 96 25.08 -13.35 8.98
C ARG A 96 26.26 -13.59 8.03
N PHE A 97 26.00 -14.08 6.82
CA PHE A 97 27.01 -14.33 5.79
C PHE A 97 27.13 -13.18 4.77
N ALA A 98 26.43 -12.06 4.98
CA ALA A 98 26.49 -10.91 4.09
C ALA A 98 27.91 -10.31 4.05
N LYS A 99 28.35 -9.90 2.85
CA LYS A 99 29.68 -9.30 2.65
C LYS A 99 29.81 -7.92 3.31
N THR A 100 28.70 -7.18 3.32
CA THR A 100 28.54 -5.86 3.92
C THR A 100 27.16 -5.84 4.60
N PRO A 101 26.93 -4.94 5.57
CA PRO A 101 25.61 -4.78 6.15
C PRO A 101 24.57 -4.49 5.06
N MET A 102 23.42 -5.13 5.13
CA MET A 102 22.37 -5.03 4.11
C MET A 102 21.02 -5.47 4.67
N LEU A 103 19.93 -5.04 4.04
CA LEU A 103 18.57 -5.48 4.37
C LEU A 103 18.26 -6.80 3.67
N ILE A 104 17.72 -7.77 4.40
CA ILE A 104 17.34 -9.09 3.86
C ILE A 104 15.84 -9.28 4.01
N GLY A 105 15.13 -9.28 2.88
CA GLY A 105 13.69 -9.47 2.79
C GLY A 105 13.29 -10.90 2.44
N GLY A 106 12.16 -11.35 2.97
CA GLY A 106 11.46 -12.54 2.52
C GLY A 106 10.44 -12.23 1.43
N GLN A 107 10.20 -13.20 0.55
CA GLN A 107 9.14 -13.18 -0.44
C GLN A 107 7.76 -13.36 0.20
N MET A 108 6.71 -12.99 -0.53
CA MET A 108 5.33 -13.23 -0.17
C MET A 108 4.71 -14.27 -1.09
N LEU A 109 4.20 -15.36 -0.51
CA LEU A 109 3.26 -16.27 -1.16
C LEU A 109 1.83 -15.79 -0.90
N ASN A 110 0.92 -16.01 -1.85
CA ASN A 110 -0.48 -15.61 -1.68
C ASN A 110 -1.18 -16.55 -0.67
N LEU A 111 -1.72 -16.00 0.41
CA LEU A 111 -2.44 -16.77 1.43
C LEU A 111 -3.70 -17.47 0.90
N GLN A 112 -4.39 -16.87 -0.07
CA GLN A 112 -5.62 -17.41 -0.68
C GLN A 112 -5.33 -18.39 -1.82
N GLU A 113 -4.17 -18.26 -2.46
CA GLU A 113 -3.68 -19.16 -3.51
C GLU A 113 -2.27 -19.68 -3.13
N PRO A 114 -2.16 -20.65 -2.20
CA PRO A 114 -0.91 -20.94 -1.49
C PRO A 114 0.28 -21.39 -2.35
N SER A 115 0.07 -21.78 -3.60
CA SER A 115 1.14 -22.13 -4.55
C SER A 115 1.62 -20.95 -5.41
N HIS A 116 1.07 -19.75 -5.21
CA HIS A 116 1.37 -18.56 -6.00
C HIS A 116 2.38 -17.67 -5.29
N LEU A 117 3.49 -17.38 -5.95
CA LEU A 117 4.42 -16.32 -5.57
C LEU A 117 3.87 -14.97 -6.00
N HIS A 118 3.79 -14.02 -5.06
CA HIS A 118 3.33 -12.67 -5.37
C HIS A 118 4.23 -11.99 -6.42
N ILE A 119 5.53 -11.89 -6.14
CA ILE A 119 6.55 -11.31 -7.03
C ILE A 119 7.95 -11.76 -6.60
N MET A 120 8.90 -11.83 -7.53
CA MET A 120 10.31 -12.11 -7.20
C MET A 120 11.02 -10.94 -6.50
N GLY A 121 10.64 -9.70 -6.82
CA GLY A 121 11.23 -8.48 -6.28
C GLY A 121 10.66 -7.22 -6.94
N GLU A 122 10.78 -6.09 -6.24
CA GLU A 122 10.18 -4.80 -6.63
C GLU A 122 11.23 -3.67 -6.64
N VAL A 123 10.97 -2.68 -7.48
CA VAL A 123 11.82 -1.49 -7.68
C VAL A 123 10.95 -0.24 -7.83
N VAL A 124 11.54 0.95 -7.67
CA VAL A 124 10.88 2.23 -7.94
C VAL A 124 11.22 2.69 -9.35
N ASN A 125 10.22 2.76 -10.23
CA ASN A 125 10.42 3.15 -11.63
C ASN A 125 10.88 4.62 -11.72
N PRO A 126 12.09 4.91 -12.24
CA PRO A 126 12.63 6.27 -12.27
C PRO A 126 11.93 7.18 -13.28
N SER A 127 11.08 6.67 -14.18
CA SER A 127 10.38 7.49 -15.18
C SER A 127 9.16 8.23 -14.63
N ASN A 128 8.60 7.74 -13.53
CA ASN A 128 7.42 8.35 -12.92
C ASN A 128 7.39 8.22 -11.39
N PHE A 129 8.41 7.62 -10.77
CA PHE A 129 8.47 7.34 -9.35
C PHE A 129 7.27 6.52 -8.84
N MET A 130 7.04 5.36 -9.47
CA MET A 130 6.03 4.39 -9.04
C MET A 130 6.72 3.06 -8.79
N TRP A 131 6.48 2.44 -7.64
CA TRP A 131 6.93 1.07 -7.42
C TRP A 131 6.33 0.12 -8.48
N THR A 132 7.11 -0.88 -8.88
CA THR A 132 6.76 -1.82 -9.93
C THR A 132 7.53 -3.12 -9.73
N ALA A 133 7.11 -4.18 -10.41
CA ALA A 133 7.92 -5.38 -10.57
C ALA A 133 9.31 -5.00 -11.13
N ALA A 134 10.35 -5.61 -10.56
CA ALA A 134 11.71 -5.50 -11.08
C ALA A 134 11.79 -5.99 -12.54
N ALA A 135 12.84 -5.57 -13.24
CA ALA A 135 13.07 -6.05 -14.61
C ALA A 135 13.16 -7.58 -14.62
N HIS A 136 12.43 -8.22 -15.55
CA HIS A 136 12.32 -9.68 -15.65
C HIS A 136 11.62 -10.37 -14.46
N ALA A 137 10.85 -9.65 -13.65
CA ALA A 137 9.92 -10.23 -12.69
C ALA A 137 8.47 -10.00 -13.15
N GLU A 138 7.61 -11.00 -12.94
CA GLU A 138 6.17 -10.91 -13.21
C GLU A 138 5.41 -11.30 -11.95
N TYR A 139 4.29 -10.63 -11.70
CA TYR A 139 3.43 -10.94 -10.57
C TYR A 139 2.75 -12.30 -10.76
N ASP A 140 2.36 -12.90 -9.63
CA ASP A 140 1.43 -14.02 -9.54
C ASP A 140 1.93 -15.29 -10.27
N HIS A 141 3.08 -15.81 -9.84
CA HIS A 141 3.64 -17.05 -10.39
C HIS A 141 3.13 -18.28 -9.65
N ASN A 142 2.26 -19.05 -10.28
CA ASN A 142 1.76 -20.32 -9.76
C ASN A 142 2.77 -21.46 -9.97
N PHE A 143 3.44 -21.91 -8.90
CA PHE A 143 4.39 -23.02 -8.98
C PHE A 143 3.75 -24.39 -9.30
N ALA A 144 2.45 -24.55 -9.06
CA ALA A 144 1.74 -25.80 -9.38
C ALA A 144 1.47 -25.94 -10.88
N GLU A 145 1.30 -24.83 -11.60
CA GLU A 145 1.07 -24.80 -13.05
C GLU A 145 2.37 -24.57 -13.83
N TYR A 146 3.26 -23.74 -13.29
CA TYR A 146 4.55 -23.38 -13.88
C TYR A 146 5.68 -23.80 -12.92
N PRO A 147 6.11 -25.07 -12.95
CA PRO A 147 7.20 -25.55 -12.10
C PRO A 147 8.48 -24.73 -12.30
N LEU A 148 9.32 -24.64 -11.26
CA LEU A 148 10.58 -23.88 -11.33
C LEU A 148 11.50 -24.36 -12.47
N ASN A 149 11.58 -25.67 -12.68
CA ASN A 149 12.34 -26.28 -13.76
C ASN A 149 11.40 -26.71 -14.90
N ASP A 150 11.00 -25.73 -15.71
CA ASP A 150 10.12 -25.92 -16.86
C ASP A 150 10.55 -25.01 -18.03
N ASP A 151 10.24 -25.40 -19.27
CA ASP A 151 10.63 -24.65 -20.47
C ASP A 151 9.70 -23.45 -20.77
N ASN A 152 8.64 -23.26 -19.98
CA ASN A 152 7.77 -22.09 -20.03
C ASN A 152 8.54 -20.78 -19.77
N ALA A 153 8.19 -19.72 -20.49
CA ALA A 153 8.80 -18.40 -20.35
C ALA A 153 8.75 -17.85 -18.92
N ARG A 154 7.64 -18.05 -18.19
CA ARG A 154 7.47 -17.64 -16.79
C ARG A 154 8.49 -18.29 -15.88
N SER A 155 8.64 -19.61 -15.97
CA SER A 155 9.62 -20.37 -15.18
C SER A 155 11.05 -19.95 -15.48
N LYS A 156 11.39 -19.70 -16.74
CA LYS A 156 12.72 -19.20 -17.15
C LYS A 156 13.10 -17.87 -16.51
N LEU A 157 12.14 -16.99 -16.22
CA LEU A 157 12.41 -15.71 -15.56
C LEU A 157 12.95 -15.91 -14.14
N LEU A 158 12.49 -16.94 -13.42
CA LEU A 158 12.86 -17.23 -12.03
C LEU A 158 14.33 -17.64 -11.84
N HIS A 159 15.03 -18.00 -12.92
CA HIS A 159 16.46 -18.36 -12.89
C HIS A 159 17.38 -17.14 -12.95
N ARG A 160 16.84 -15.94 -13.14
CA ARG A 160 17.61 -14.69 -13.06
C ARG A 160 17.74 -14.26 -11.60
N ARG A 161 18.91 -13.73 -11.24
CA ARG A 161 19.05 -12.92 -10.04
C ARG A 161 18.28 -11.62 -10.25
N ILE A 162 17.28 -11.36 -9.42
CA ILE A 162 16.45 -10.16 -9.48
C ILE A 162 16.95 -9.18 -8.41
N ASP A 163 17.40 -8.01 -8.85
CA ASP A 163 17.81 -6.93 -7.97
C ASP A 163 16.59 -6.06 -7.61
N VAL A 164 16.58 -5.54 -6.38
CA VAL A 164 15.45 -4.81 -5.79
C VAL A 164 15.90 -3.51 -5.15
N ASP A 165 15.00 -2.53 -5.08
CA ASP A 165 15.26 -1.28 -4.35
C ASP A 165 14.84 -1.40 -2.88
N PHE A 166 13.85 -2.25 -2.59
CA PHE A 166 13.27 -2.44 -1.26
C PHE A 166 12.63 -3.83 -1.13
N ASN A 167 12.18 -4.17 0.08
CA ASN A 167 11.32 -5.31 0.34
C ASN A 167 10.21 -4.89 1.31
N GLY A 168 8.99 -5.37 1.09
CA GLY A 168 7.88 -5.11 2.00
C GLY A 168 8.12 -5.68 3.39
N TRP A 169 7.45 -5.10 4.38
CA TRP A 169 7.70 -5.36 5.79
C TRP A 169 6.99 -6.59 6.37
N TRP A 170 6.28 -7.37 5.53
CA TRP A 170 5.77 -8.69 5.89
C TRP A 170 6.87 -9.66 6.34
N THR A 171 8.10 -9.49 5.84
CA THR A 171 9.33 -10.15 6.32
C THR A 171 10.54 -9.33 5.86
N CYS A 172 11.13 -8.51 6.73
CA CYS A 172 12.31 -7.72 6.39
C CYS A 172 13.27 -7.60 7.58
N MET A 173 14.49 -8.11 7.41
CA MET A 173 15.55 -8.06 8.42
C MET A 173 16.46 -6.87 8.20
N ILE A 174 16.59 -6.03 9.23
CA ILE A 174 17.38 -4.81 9.26
C ILE A 174 18.50 -4.98 10.30
N PRO A 175 19.79 -4.81 9.94
CA PRO A 175 20.87 -4.83 10.91
C PRO A 175 20.73 -3.68 11.93
N ARG A 176 21.03 -3.94 13.21
CA ARG A 176 20.94 -2.91 14.26
C ARG A 176 21.67 -1.61 13.90
N GLN A 177 22.92 -1.71 13.45
CA GLN A 177 23.72 -0.54 13.07
C GLN A 177 23.09 0.28 11.94
N VAL A 178 22.40 -0.37 11.00
CA VAL A 178 21.71 0.31 9.90
C VAL A 178 20.49 1.05 10.45
N ALA A 179 19.73 0.44 11.36
CA ALA A 179 18.61 1.13 12.01
C ALA A 179 19.07 2.32 12.87
N GLU A 180 20.23 2.22 13.53
CA GLU A 180 20.81 3.33 14.31
C GLU A 180 21.26 4.49 13.42
N GLU A 181 21.84 4.20 12.25
CA GLU A 181 22.31 5.22 11.30
C GLU A 181 21.18 5.84 10.48
N MET A 182 20.25 5.03 9.98
CA MET A 182 19.16 5.48 9.10
C MET A 182 18.01 6.14 9.87
N GLY A 183 17.90 5.89 11.18
CA GLY A 183 16.75 6.31 11.98
C GLY A 183 15.46 5.53 11.69
N GLN A 184 14.37 6.04 12.24
CA GLN A 184 13.03 5.46 12.22
C GLN A 184 12.38 5.52 10.82
N PRO A 185 11.35 4.69 10.55
CA PRO A 185 10.42 4.89 9.45
C PRO A 185 9.90 6.33 9.32
N LEU A 186 9.51 6.74 8.12
CA LEU A 186 8.75 7.98 7.95
C LEU A 186 7.32 7.88 8.51
N PRO A 187 6.73 8.96 9.03
CA PRO A 187 5.38 8.98 9.60
C PRO A 187 4.29 8.99 8.52
N LEU A 188 4.13 7.88 7.78
CA LEU A 188 3.31 7.83 6.56
C LEU A 188 1.94 7.15 6.72
N PHE A 189 1.61 6.67 7.92
CA PHE A 189 0.46 5.79 8.22
C PHE A 189 0.57 4.43 7.51
N ILE A 190 0.44 4.35 6.19
CA ILE A 190 0.61 3.10 5.41
C ILE A 190 1.20 3.40 4.02
N LYS A 191 1.82 2.39 3.40
CA LYS A 191 2.35 2.40 2.02
C LYS A 191 3.55 3.33 1.86
N TRP A 192 4.49 2.92 1.01
CA TRP A 192 5.72 3.64 0.64
C TRP A 192 6.76 3.80 1.75
N ASP A 193 6.43 3.46 2.99
CA ASP A 193 7.33 3.47 4.14
C ASP A 193 8.43 2.40 4.00
N ASP A 194 8.08 1.23 3.48
CA ASP A 194 9.02 0.18 3.10
C ASP A 194 9.94 0.59 1.94
N ALA A 195 9.37 1.13 0.87
CA ALA A 195 10.09 1.61 -0.30
C ALA A 195 11.04 2.75 0.05
N GLU A 196 10.60 3.70 0.89
CA GLU A 196 11.46 4.77 1.37
C GLU A 196 12.64 4.25 2.17
N TYR A 197 12.41 3.34 3.12
CA TYR A 197 13.49 2.81 3.94
C TYR A 197 14.53 2.06 3.11
N GLY A 198 14.10 1.31 2.09
CA GLY A 198 14.98 0.65 1.14
C GLY A 198 15.82 1.63 0.31
N LEU A 199 15.19 2.69 -0.23
CA LEU A 199 15.89 3.75 -0.96
C LEU A 199 16.91 4.47 -0.07
N ARG A 200 16.49 4.89 1.13
CA ARG A 200 17.35 5.58 2.10
C ARG A 200 18.55 4.72 2.52
N ALA A 201 18.33 3.43 2.77
CA ALA A 201 19.40 2.48 3.06
C ALA A 201 20.37 2.34 1.87
N GLY A 202 19.83 2.22 0.65
CA GLY A 202 20.63 2.12 -0.58
C GLY A 202 21.52 3.35 -0.82
N GLU A 203 21.01 4.56 -0.54
CA GLU A 203 21.77 5.82 -0.62
C GLU A 203 22.95 5.88 0.37
N HIS A 204 22.88 5.14 1.48
CA HIS A 204 23.95 5.01 2.47
C HIS A 204 24.85 3.77 2.23
N GLY A 205 24.66 3.07 1.10
CA GLY A 205 25.46 1.91 0.74
C GLY A 205 25.03 0.60 1.40
N TYR A 206 23.83 0.55 1.98
CA TYR A 206 23.21 -0.65 2.53
C TYR A 206 22.16 -1.19 1.54
N PRO A 207 22.53 -2.14 0.66
CA PRO A 207 21.60 -2.66 -0.34
C PRO A 207 20.47 -3.47 0.30
N THR A 208 19.41 -3.72 -0.48
CA THR A 208 18.34 -4.66 -0.11
C THR A 208 18.40 -5.88 -1.01
N VAL A 209 18.07 -7.06 -0.47
CA VAL A 209 17.80 -8.28 -1.25
C VAL A 209 16.46 -8.89 -0.85
N THR A 210 15.68 -9.30 -1.84
CA THR A 210 14.53 -10.20 -1.62
C THR A 210 15.01 -11.64 -1.86
N LEU A 211 14.97 -12.49 -0.84
CA LEU A 211 15.57 -13.83 -0.87
C LEU A 211 14.58 -14.88 -1.42
N PRO A 212 14.82 -15.46 -2.61
CA PRO A 212 13.96 -16.51 -3.13
C PRO A 212 13.98 -17.76 -2.25
N GLY A 213 12.79 -18.31 -1.99
CA GLY A 213 12.63 -19.50 -1.14
C GLY A 213 12.63 -19.21 0.36
N ALA A 214 12.80 -17.96 0.80
CA ALA A 214 12.40 -17.55 2.16
C ALA A 214 11.10 -16.75 2.02
N ALA A 215 9.99 -17.31 2.49
CA ALA A 215 8.68 -16.70 2.30
C ALA A 215 7.73 -16.92 3.48
N ILE A 216 6.75 -16.03 3.55
CA ILE A 216 5.54 -16.17 4.35
C ILE A 216 4.33 -16.17 3.41
N TRP A 217 3.19 -16.67 3.88
CA TRP A 217 1.91 -16.47 3.21
C TRP A 217 1.19 -15.28 3.80
N HIS A 218 0.77 -14.35 2.95
CA HIS A 218 0.03 -13.15 3.33
C HIS A 218 -1.01 -12.81 2.25
N MET A 219 -2.02 -12.03 2.59
CA MET A 219 -3.04 -11.62 1.62
C MET A 219 -2.43 -10.78 0.49
N ALA A 220 -2.58 -11.24 -0.75
CA ALA A 220 -2.17 -10.45 -1.91
C ALA A 220 -3.10 -9.25 -2.15
N TRP A 221 -2.57 -8.22 -2.81
CA TRP A 221 -3.31 -7.00 -3.15
C TRP A 221 -4.24 -7.16 -4.36
N SER A 222 -4.06 -8.23 -5.15
CA SER A 222 -4.84 -8.52 -6.37
C SER A 222 -6.35 -8.51 -6.15
N ASP A 223 -6.77 -8.80 -4.92
CA ASP A 223 -8.16 -8.95 -4.52
C ASP A 223 -8.68 -7.79 -3.64
N LYS A 224 -7.91 -6.70 -3.49
CA LYS A 224 -8.26 -5.53 -2.67
C LYS A 224 -8.53 -4.27 -3.53
N ASP A 225 -9.50 -3.45 -3.12
CA ASP A 225 -9.86 -2.16 -3.75
C ASP A 225 -8.89 -1.01 -3.38
N ASP A 226 -7.62 -1.32 -3.07
CA ASP A 226 -6.69 -0.38 -2.44
C ASP A 226 -6.29 0.82 -3.33
N ALA A 227 -6.45 0.69 -4.65
CA ALA A 227 -6.19 1.75 -5.61
C ALA A 227 -7.35 2.75 -5.79
N ILE A 228 -8.54 2.49 -5.22
CA ILE A 228 -9.72 3.36 -5.37
C ILE A 228 -10.37 3.77 -4.04
N ASP A 229 -10.10 3.05 -2.95
CA ASP A 229 -10.67 3.33 -1.64
C ASP A 229 -9.90 4.42 -0.87
N TRP A 230 -10.01 4.42 0.46
CA TRP A 230 -9.31 5.38 1.33
C TRP A 230 -7.79 5.27 1.22
N GLN A 231 -7.23 4.13 0.82
CA GLN A 231 -5.80 3.92 0.64
C GLN A 231 -5.26 4.73 -0.54
N ALA A 232 -6.08 5.08 -1.53
CA ALA A 232 -5.68 5.91 -2.66
C ALA A 232 -5.18 7.30 -2.24
N TYR A 233 -5.64 7.83 -1.10
CA TYR A 233 -5.08 9.04 -0.48
C TYR A 233 -3.61 8.82 -0.08
N PHE A 234 -3.33 7.77 0.69
CA PHE A 234 -1.99 7.46 1.18
C PHE A 234 -1.05 7.07 0.04
N HIS A 235 -1.52 6.28 -0.93
CA HIS A 235 -0.75 5.93 -2.13
C HIS A 235 -0.22 7.16 -2.87
N LEU A 236 -1.04 8.21 -3.07
CA LEU A 236 -0.60 9.42 -3.78
C LEU A 236 0.23 10.34 -2.88
N ARG A 237 -0.23 10.62 -1.65
CA ARG A 237 0.47 11.51 -0.72
C ARG A 237 1.87 11.00 -0.45
N ASN A 238 2.00 9.72 -0.10
CA ASN A 238 3.26 9.14 0.33
C ASN A 238 4.20 8.93 -0.87
N ARG A 239 3.67 8.61 -2.07
CA ARG A 239 4.47 8.65 -3.30
C ARG A 239 5.12 10.01 -3.52
N LEU A 240 4.39 11.11 -3.31
CA LEU A 240 4.92 12.46 -3.47
C LEU A 240 5.97 12.78 -2.41
N VAL A 241 5.75 12.39 -1.15
CA VAL A 241 6.73 12.55 -0.06
C VAL A 241 8.03 11.82 -0.38
N VAL A 242 7.96 10.53 -0.73
CA VAL A 242 9.14 9.70 -1.01
C VAL A 242 9.83 10.14 -2.30
N ALA A 243 9.07 10.59 -3.31
CA ALA A 243 9.64 11.21 -4.51
C ALA A 243 10.41 12.48 -4.18
N ALA A 244 9.89 13.32 -3.29
CA ALA A 244 10.57 14.56 -2.90
C ALA A 244 11.89 14.28 -2.15
N LEU A 245 11.95 13.19 -1.39
CA LEU A 245 13.16 12.77 -0.67
C LEU A 245 14.23 12.19 -1.61
N HIS A 246 13.86 11.23 -2.45
CA HIS A 246 14.84 10.35 -3.13
C HIS A 246 14.94 10.56 -4.65
N TRP A 247 14.18 11.48 -5.24
CA TRP A 247 14.14 11.61 -6.69
C TRP A 247 14.61 12.98 -7.19
N ASP A 248 15.67 12.96 -7.99
CA ASP A 248 16.14 14.14 -8.72
C ASP A 248 15.57 14.25 -10.15
N GLY A 249 14.71 13.31 -10.56
CA GLY A 249 14.17 13.24 -11.92
C GLY A 249 13.09 14.28 -12.27
N ASP A 250 12.57 14.16 -13.49
CA ASP A 250 11.55 15.05 -14.03
C ASP A 250 10.14 14.67 -13.55
N ILE A 251 9.56 15.55 -12.73
CA ILE A 251 8.21 15.41 -12.16
C ILE A 251 7.10 15.30 -13.22
N THR A 252 7.32 15.71 -14.47
CA THR A 252 6.30 15.62 -15.53
C THR A 252 5.82 14.20 -15.77
N GLY A 253 6.69 13.19 -15.62
CA GLY A 253 6.34 11.78 -15.75
C GLY A 253 5.33 11.32 -14.70
N LEU A 254 5.53 11.74 -13.44
CA LEU A 254 4.61 11.48 -12.33
C LEU A 254 3.28 12.20 -12.54
N VAL A 255 3.32 13.50 -12.88
CA VAL A 255 2.11 14.30 -13.10
C VAL A 255 1.28 13.77 -14.28
N ARG A 256 1.94 13.35 -15.38
CA ARG A 256 1.26 12.71 -16.52
C ARG A 256 0.63 11.38 -16.11
N SER A 257 1.32 10.59 -15.29
CA SER A 257 0.80 9.33 -14.74
C SER A 257 -0.45 9.59 -13.89
N HIS A 258 -0.40 10.58 -13.00
CA HIS A 258 -1.53 10.97 -12.18
C HIS A 258 -2.70 11.52 -13.02
N LEU A 259 -2.45 12.39 -14.01
CA LEU A 259 -3.50 12.89 -14.92
C LEU A 259 -4.24 11.74 -15.62
N LYS A 260 -3.51 10.75 -16.12
CA LYS A 260 -4.10 9.56 -16.74
C LYS A 260 -4.98 8.79 -15.75
N ALA A 261 -4.53 8.63 -14.50
CA ALA A 261 -5.30 7.99 -13.44
C ALA A 261 -6.56 8.80 -13.08
N THR A 262 -6.45 10.11 -12.90
CA THR A 262 -7.59 11.01 -12.64
C THR A 262 -8.66 10.88 -13.72
N LEU A 263 -8.28 10.93 -15.01
CA LEU A 263 -9.22 10.78 -16.10
C LEU A 263 -9.88 9.39 -16.12
N LYS A 264 -9.13 8.34 -15.77
CA LYS A 264 -9.67 6.99 -15.62
C LYS A 264 -10.69 6.91 -14.49
N HIS A 265 -10.38 7.44 -13.31
CA HIS A 265 -11.29 7.45 -12.15
C HIS A 265 -12.59 8.20 -12.48
N LEU A 266 -12.50 9.38 -13.09
CA LEU A 266 -13.67 10.13 -13.53
C LEU A 266 -14.51 9.37 -14.57
N ALA A 267 -13.86 8.67 -15.51
CA ALA A 267 -14.54 7.82 -16.48
C ALA A 267 -15.20 6.57 -15.86
N CYS A 268 -14.67 6.10 -14.72
CA CYS A 268 -15.21 4.99 -13.93
C CYS A 268 -16.20 5.46 -12.83
N LEU A 269 -16.52 6.75 -12.76
CA LEU A 269 -17.41 7.36 -11.76
C LEU A 269 -16.89 7.22 -10.31
N GLU A 270 -15.57 7.17 -10.14
CA GLU A 270 -14.85 7.06 -8.86
C GLU A 270 -14.52 8.48 -8.34
N TYR A 271 -15.55 9.24 -7.99
CA TYR A 271 -15.43 10.65 -7.66
C TYR A 271 -14.82 10.89 -6.28
N SER A 272 -15.11 10.02 -5.31
CA SER A 272 -14.50 10.07 -4.00
C SER A 272 -12.98 9.91 -4.08
N THR A 273 -12.48 9.02 -4.93
CA THR A 273 -11.06 8.76 -5.16
C THR A 273 -10.33 10.02 -5.64
N VAL A 274 -10.90 10.74 -6.60
CA VAL A 274 -10.31 12.00 -7.09
C VAL A 274 -10.33 13.09 -6.00
N ALA A 275 -11.40 13.14 -5.19
CA ALA A 275 -11.50 14.11 -4.10
C ALA A 275 -10.43 13.89 -3.02
N ILE A 276 -10.23 12.64 -2.59
CA ILE A 276 -9.20 12.31 -1.60
C ILE A 276 -7.79 12.41 -2.20
N GLN A 277 -7.59 12.11 -3.49
CA GLN A 277 -6.31 12.36 -4.16
C GLN A 277 -5.97 13.86 -4.27
N ASN A 278 -6.98 14.72 -4.47
CA ASN A 278 -6.77 16.16 -4.42
C ASN A 278 -6.30 16.60 -3.03
N ARG A 279 -6.92 16.07 -1.98
CA ARG A 279 -6.49 16.31 -0.59
C ARG A 279 -5.08 15.78 -0.33
N ALA A 280 -4.73 14.61 -0.85
CA ALA A 280 -3.39 14.02 -0.74
C ALA A 280 -2.30 14.97 -1.28
N ILE A 281 -2.58 15.64 -2.41
CA ILE A 281 -1.66 16.65 -2.96
C ILE A 281 -1.59 17.88 -2.06
N ASP A 282 -2.73 18.33 -1.50
CA ASP A 282 -2.75 19.48 -0.58
C ASP A 282 -1.93 19.21 0.68
N ASP A 283 -2.09 18.03 1.29
CA ASP A 283 -1.37 17.65 2.51
C ASP A 283 0.14 17.47 2.23
N PHE A 284 0.52 16.93 1.07
CA PHE A 284 1.92 16.92 0.64
C PHE A 284 2.50 18.34 0.49
N LEU A 285 1.75 19.24 -0.16
CA LEU A 285 2.17 20.63 -0.39
C LEU A 285 2.17 21.50 0.88
N ALA A 286 1.53 21.04 1.96
CA ALA A 286 1.53 21.67 3.27
C ALA A 286 2.82 21.39 4.06
N GLY A 287 3.62 20.41 3.65
CA GLY A 287 4.98 20.18 4.14
C GLY A 287 5.11 19.08 5.22
N PRO A 288 6.35 18.71 5.56
CA PRO A 288 6.68 17.56 6.39
C PRO A 288 6.14 17.65 7.82
N GLU A 289 6.10 18.83 8.43
CA GLU A 289 5.53 19.04 9.77
C GLU A 289 4.02 18.74 9.78
N HIS A 290 3.32 19.11 8.70
CA HIS A 290 1.90 18.78 8.54
C HIS A 290 1.71 17.28 8.35
N ILE A 291 2.54 16.61 7.54
CA ILE A 291 2.49 15.14 7.39
C ILE A 291 2.63 14.44 8.74
N PHE A 292 3.59 14.85 9.58
CA PHE A 292 3.76 14.29 10.91
C PHE A 292 2.53 14.56 11.81
N SER A 293 1.99 15.79 11.80
CA SER A 293 0.89 16.17 12.70
C SER A 293 -0.44 15.45 12.39
N ILE A 294 -0.62 14.98 11.15
CA ILE A 294 -1.83 14.27 10.73
C ILE A 294 -1.69 12.74 10.76
N LEU A 295 -0.62 12.19 11.36
CA LEU A 295 -0.35 10.74 11.36
C LEU A 295 -1.56 9.91 11.79
N GLU A 296 -2.21 10.27 12.90
CA GLU A 296 -3.41 9.60 13.39
C GLU A 296 -4.70 10.14 12.73
N SER A 297 -4.78 11.47 12.52
CA SER A 297 -6.04 12.12 12.13
C SER A 297 -6.39 11.99 10.65
N ALA A 298 -5.41 11.70 9.77
CA ALA A 298 -5.63 11.62 8.32
C ALA A 298 -6.68 10.57 7.93
N LEU A 299 -6.65 9.37 8.55
CA LEU A 299 -7.56 8.29 8.20
C LEU A 299 -9.03 8.64 8.50
N PRO A 300 -9.41 9.05 9.73
CA PRO A 300 -10.77 9.52 10.02
C PRO A 300 -11.25 10.62 9.08
N GLU A 301 -10.37 11.54 8.70
CA GLU A 301 -10.71 12.65 7.83
C GLU A 301 -10.94 12.23 6.37
N VAL A 302 -10.15 11.27 5.85
CA VAL A 302 -10.37 10.64 4.55
C VAL A 302 -11.72 9.91 4.54
N HIS A 303 -12.03 9.15 5.59
CA HIS A 303 -13.34 8.49 5.71
C HIS A 303 -14.50 9.50 5.72
N ARG A 304 -14.36 10.61 6.46
CA ARG A 304 -15.37 11.69 6.51
C ARG A 304 -15.63 12.26 5.12
N LEU A 305 -14.56 12.60 4.38
CA LEU A 305 -14.69 13.12 3.02
C LEU A 305 -15.37 12.10 2.08
N ARG A 306 -15.01 10.82 2.17
CA ARG A 306 -15.60 9.78 1.31
C ARG A 306 -17.10 9.58 1.55
N LYS A 307 -17.60 9.78 2.77
CA LYS A 307 -19.05 9.66 3.08
C LYS A 307 -19.93 10.64 2.31
N GLU A 308 -19.36 11.72 1.76
CA GLU A 308 -20.08 12.71 0.94
C GLU A 308 -20.32 12.24 -0.51
N TYR A 309 -19.82 11.06 -0.88
CA TYR A 309 -19.82 10.54 -2.24
C TYR A 309 -20.52 9.18 -2.34
N PRO A 310 -21.57 9.03 -3.18
CA PRO A 310 -22.27 7.76 -3.36
C PRO A 310 -21.38 6.59 -3.82
N ASP A 311 -20.31 6.88 -4.57
CA ASP A 311 -19.36 5.87 -5.04
C ASP A 311 -18.47 5.27 -3.93
N ALA A 312 -18.56 5.78 -2.70
CA ALA A 312 -17.83 5.28 -1.54
C ALA A 312 -18.72 4.78 -0.39
N VAL A 313 -20.05 4.86 -0.53
CA VAL A 313 -20.98 4.33 0.46
C VAL A 313 -21.31 2.88 0.09
N VAL A 314 -20.75 1.94 0.85
CA VAL A 314 -20.96 0.51 0.63
C VAL A 314 -22.33 0.11 1.17
N LEU A 315 -23.13 -0.51 0.31
CA LEU A 315 -24.39 -1.17 0.64
C LEU A 315 -24.15 -2.69 0.71
N PRO A 316 -24.85 -3.42 1.60
CA PRO A 316 -24.69 -4.87 1.73
C PRO A 316 -24.89 -5.65 0.43
N ALA A 317 -25.85 -5.24 -0.40
CA ALA A 317 -26.14 -5.90 -1.67
C ALA A 317 -26.81 -4.96 -2.66
N ALA A 318 -26.74 -5.29 -3.96
CA ALA A 318 -27.47 -4.56 -5.00
C ALA A 318 -28.99 -4.64 -4.86
N SER A 319 -29.51 -5.64 -4.13
CA SER A 319 -30.94 -5.80 -3.84
C SER A 319 -31.49 -4.75 -2.86
N GLU A 320 -30.62 -4.01 -2.17
CA GLU A 320 -31.01 -2.86 -1.34
C GLU A 320 -31.45 -1.66 -2.19
N LEU A 321 -31.19 -1.69 -3.50
CA LEU A 321 -31.57 -0.66 -4.46
C LEU A 321 -32.66 -1.20 -5.42
N PRO A 322 -33.42 -0.31 -6.09
CA PRO A 322 -34.36 -0.72 -7.12
C PRO A 322 -33.68 -1.58 -8.20
N ALA A 323 -34.38 -2.62 -8.66
CA ALA A 323 -33.87 -3.51 -9.70
C ALA A 323 -33.39 -2.71 -10.94
N PRO A 324 -32.32 -3.13 -11.61
CA PRO A 324 -31.71 -2.31 -12.66
C PRO A 324 -32.67 -2.08 -13.84
N GLN A 325 -32.50 -0.97 -14.56
CA GLN A 325 -33.31 -0.65 -15.74
C GLN A 325 -33.05 -1.64 -16.87
N ASN A 326 -31.79 -2.08 -17.01
CA ASN A 326 -31.33 -2.93 -18.09
C ASN A 326 -30.68 -4.21 -17.56
N LYS A 327 -30.70 -5.27 -18.38
CA LYS A 327 -29.90 -6.47 -18.13
C LYS A 327 -28.46 -6.26 -18.61
N THR A 328 -27.51 -6.66 -17.79
CA THR A 328 -26.08 -6.63 -18.10
C THR A 328 -25.78 -7.53 -19.31
N ARG A 329 -25.09 -7.00 -20.33
CA ARG A 329 -24.64 -7.76 -21.51
C ARG A 329 -23.13 -7.89 -21.51
N ALA A 330 -22.58 -9.05 -21.85
CA ALA A 330 -21.14 -9.23 -21.94
C ALA A 330 -20.51 -8.20 -22.90
N MET A 331 -19.45 -7.53 -22.44
CA MET A 331 -18.74 -6.51 -23.21
C MET A 331 -17.26 -6.88 -23.29
N LYS A 332 -16.81 -7.28 -24.49
CA LYS A 332 -15.41 -7.67 -24.69
C LYS A 332 -14.47 -6.47 -24.46
N PRO A 333 -13.35 -6.65 -23.74
CA PRO A 333 -12.33 -5.61 -23.64
C PRO A 333 -11.83 -5.17 -25.03
N PRO A 334 -11.75 -3.85 -25.31
CA PRO A 334 -11.25 -3.36 -26.59
C PRO A 334 -9.73 -3.53 -26.64
N VAL A 335 -9.24 -4.36 -27.56
CA VAL A 335 -7.80 -4.62 -27.75
C VAL A 335 -7.21 -3.95 -28.99
N ASN A 336 -8.03 -3.64 -29.99
CA ASN A 336 -7.55 -3.00 -31.22
C ASN A 336 -7.67 -1.45 -31.15
N PRO A 337 -6.76 -0.69 -31.78
CA PRO A 337 -6.72 0.77 -31.67
C PRO A 337 -8.02 1.48 -32.07
N LEU A 338 -8.68 1.02 -33.14
CA LEU A 338 -9.94 1.63 -33.62
C LEU A 338 -11.07 1.48 -32.60
N SER A 339 -11.21 0.29 -31.99
CA SER A 339 -12.21 0.02 -30.97
C SER A 339 -11.96 0.83 -29.69
N ILE A 340 -10.70 0.99 -29.29
CA ILE A 340 -10.31 1.82 -28.14
C ILE A 340 -10.70 3.27 -28.41
N SER A 341 -10.32 3.82 -29.57
CA SER A 341 -10.64 5.19 -29.97
C SER A 341 -12.14 5.45 -30.04
N TYR A 342 -12.91 4.52 -30.63
CA TYR A 342 -14.38 4.62 -30.67
C TYR A 342 -15.00 4.66 -29.27
N ARG A 343 -14.56 3.77 -28.36
CA ARG A 343 -15.05 3.74 -26.96
C ARG A 343 -14.68 5.02 -26.21
N LEU A 344 -13.46 5.52 -26.40
CA LEU A 344 -13.01 6.76 -25.79
C LEU A 344 -13.82 7.96 -26.28
N ALA A 345 -14.01 8.11 -27.59
CA ALA A 345 -14.81 9.19 -28.17
C ALA A 345 -16.27 9.16 -27.68
N ARG A 346 -16.87 7.96 -27.60
CA ARG A 346 -18.21 7.77 -27.06
C ARG A 346 -18.28 8.16 -25.58
N GLY A 347 -17.29 7.76 -24.78
CA GLY A 347 -17.21 8.13 -23.36
C GLY A 347 -17.10 9.64 -23.16
N ILE A 348 -16.25 10.32 -23.95
CA ILE A 348 -16.12 11.78 -23.92
C ILE A 348 -17.45 12.44 -24.29
N SER A 349 -18.05 12.03 -25.41
CA SER A 349 -19.34 12.57 -25.88
C SER A 349 -20.43 12.43 -24.82
N HIS A 350 -20.55 11.25 -24.20
CA HIS A 350 -21.53 11.00 -23.15
C HIS A 350 -21.28 11.86 -21.90
N ASN A 351 -20.02 11.99 -21.46
CA ASN A 351 -19.66 12.83 -20.31
C ASN A 351 -19.94 14.33 -20.52
N LEU A 352 -20.02 14.79 -21.77
CA LEU A 352 -20.43 16.15 -22.11
C LEU A 352 -21.95 16.37 -22.02
N THR A 353 -22.76 15.31 -22.02
CA THR A 353 -24.22 15.42 -21.89
C THR A 353 -24.66 15.64 -20.44
N LYS A 354 -25.88 16.16 -20.23
CA LYS A 354 -26.51 16.21 -18.89
C LYS A 354 -26.96 14.80 -18.51
N ALA A 355 -26.61 14.35 -17.30
CA ALA A 355 -27.07 13.06 -16.77
C ALA A 355 -28.59 13.06 -16.53
N ASP A 356 -29.22 11.93 -16.77
CA ASP A 356 -30.62 11.67 -16.42
C ASP A 356 -30.75 11.43 -14.90
N PRO A 357 -31.45 12.31 -14.16
CA PRO A 357 -31.66 12.13 -12.72
C PRO A 357 -32.37 10.82 -12.35
N SER A 358 -33.15 10.23 -13.27
CA SER A 358 -33.84 8.96 -13.02
C SER A 358 -32.85 7.81 -12.76
N ALA A 359 -31.68 7.86 -13.40
CA ALA A 359 -30.61 6.88 -13.24
C ALA A 359 -29.91 6.95 -11.87
N HIS A 360 -30.16 7.99 -11.07
CA HIS A 360 -29.66 8.10 -9.69
C HIS A 360 -30.65 7.53 -8.67
N LEU A 361 -31.91 7.35 -9.06
CA LEU A 361 -32.94 6.72 -8.23
C LEU A 361 -33.01 5.21 -8.50
N ARG A 362 -32.88 4.82 -9.78
CA ARG A 362 -32.87 3.42 -10.22
C ARG A 362 -31.65 3.16 -11.11
N PRO A 363 -30.73 2.27 -10.71
CA PRO A 363 -29.50 2.05 -11.45
C PRO A 363 -29.80 1.49 -12.85
N GLU A 364 -29.02 1.90 -13.85
CA GLU A 364 -29.17 1.37 -15.20
C GLU A 364 -28.73 -0.10 -15.28
N TYR A 365 -27.67 -0.45 -14.55
CA TYR A 365 -27.06 -1.78 -14.51
C TYR A 365 -26.57 -2.13 -13.10
N ASN A 366 -26.46 -3.43 -12.85
CA ASN A 366 -25.62 -3.96 -11.78
C ASN A 366 -24.38 -4.61 -12.42
N VAL A 367 -23.20 -4.12 -12.07
CA VAL A 367 -21.93 -4.47 -12.73
C VAL A 367 -21.01 -5.15 -11.72
N PRO A 368 -20.57 -6.40 -11.97
CA PRO A 368 -19.61 -7.06 -11.11
C PRO A 368 -18.21 -6.44 -11.27
N THR A 369 -17.35 -6.61 -10.26
CA THR A 369 -16.00 -6.00 -10.18
C THR A 369 -15.16 -6.27 -11.43
N GLN A 370 -15.12 -7.52 -11.91
CA GLN A 370 -14.38 -7.92 -13.12
C GLN A 370 -14.78 -7.16 -14.40
N ASP A 371 -16.02 -6.68 -14.44
CA ASP A 371 -16.63 -5.99 -15.57
C ASP A 371 -16.63 -4.46 -15.44
N ALA A 372 -16.24 -3.94 -14.26
CA ALA A 372 -16.26 -2.54 -13.89
C ALA A 372 -15.10 -1.76 -14.52
N ARG A 373 -15.05 -1.72 -15.86
CA ARG A 373 -13.96 -1.10 -16.64
C ARG A 373 -14.40 0.19 -17.33
N TRP A 374 -13.45 1.10 -17.54
CA TRP A 374 -13.67 2.45 -18.07
C TRP A 374 -14.50 2.47 -19.37
N PHE A 375 -14.26 1.55 -20.31
CA PHE A 375 -14.94 1.51 -21.61
C PHE A 375 -16.43 1.18 -21.52
N ARG A 376 -16.86 0.67 -20.37
CA ARG A 376 -18.26 0.37 -20.03
C ARG A 376 -18.86 1.50 -19.20
N LEU A 377 -18.19 1.84 -18.10
CA LEU A 377 -18.67 2.80 -17.11
C LEU A 377 -18.71 4.25 -17.63
N CYS A 378 -17.92 4.59 -18.66
CA CYS A 378 -17.93 5.95 -19.21
C CYS A 378 -19.19 6.30 -20.03
N THR A 379 -20.16 5.39 -20.12
CA THR A 379 -21.39 5.54 -20.92
C THR A 379 -22.68 5.34 -20.13
N VAL A 380 -22.62 5.40 -18.80
CA VAL A 380 -23.76 5.29 -17.89
C VAL A 380 -23.89 6.53 -17.01
N ASP A 381 -25.13 6.81 -16.61
CA ASP A 381 -25.51 7.88 -15.68
C ASP A 381 -25.63 7.37 -14.24
N GLY A 382 -25.99 6.10 -14.03
CA GLY A 382 -26.03 5.51 -12.70
C GLY A 382 -25.94 3.99 -12.71
N VAL A 383 -25.07 3.43 -11.85
CA VAL A 383 -24.71 2.01 -11.88
C VAL A 383 -24.30 1.52 -10.48
N THR A 384 -24.70 0.30 -10.13
CA THR A 384 -24.13 -0.36 -8.95
C THR A 384 -22.89 -1.14 -9.38
N VAL A 385 -21.83 -1.03 -8.59
CA VAL A 385 -20.56 -1.74 -8.82
C VAL A 385 -20.22 -2.53 -7.57
N THR A 386 -19.96 -3.83 -7.71
CA THR A 386 -19.49 -4.69 -6.61
C THR A 386 -18.10 -4.26 -6.15
N THR A 387 -17.86 -4.30 -4.83
CA THR A 387 -16.53 -4.08 -4.23
C THR A 387 -15.60 -5.24 -4.59
N ALA A 388 -14.28 -5.03 -4.58
CA ALA A 388 -13.30 -6.06 -4.94
C ALA A 388 -13.38 -7.30 -4.06
N ASP A 389 -13.62 -7.11 -2.76
CA ASP A 389 -13.80 -8.20 -1.79
C ASP A 389 -15.12 -8.97 -1.95
N GLY A 390 -16.03 -8.51 -2.82
CA GLY A 390 -17.34 -9.11 -3.04
C GLY A 390 -18.33 -8.95 -1.88
N CYS A 391 -17.98 -8.19 -0.84
CA CYS A 391 -18.78 -8.05 0.38
C CYS A 391 -19.92 -7.03 0.27
N GLY A 392 -19.97 -6.23 -0.81
CA GLY A 392 -21.01 -5.25 -1.00
C GLY A 392 -21.00 -4.60 -2.38
N VAL A 393 -21.77 -3.52 -2.51
CA VAL A 393 -21.83 -2.70 -3.73
C VAL A 393 -21.80 -1.22 -3.40
N VAL A 394 -21.31 -0.40 -4.33
CA VAL A 394 -21.41 1.06 -4.28
C VAL A 394 -22.28 1.57 -5.43
N TYR A 395 -23.03 2.65 -5.19
CA TYR A 395 -23.87 3.26 -6.23
C TYR A 395 -23.14 4.43 -6.88
N ARG A 396 -22.49 4.17 -8.02
CA ARG A 396 -21.78 5.20 -8.76
C ARG A 396 -22.74 6.00 -9.64
N GLN A 397 -22.63 7.32 -9.60
CA GLN A 397 -23.58 8.24 -10.21
C GLN A 397 -22.83 9.33 -10.97
N ARG A 398 -23.18 9.54 -12.24
CA ARG A 398 -22.56 10.54 -13.09
C ARG A 398 -23.15 11.91 -12.82
N ASP A 399 -22.30 12.86 -12.45
CA ASP A 399 -22.68 14.26 -12.37
C ASP A 399 -21.66 15.09 -13.13
N ARG A 400 -22.10 15.67 -14.26
CA ARG A 400 -21.25 16.47 -15.14
C ARG A 400 -20.60 17.65 -14.41
N ARG A 401 -21.35 18.36 -13.55
CA ARG A 401 -20.83 19.50 -12.82
C ARG A 401 -19.78 19.05 -11.81
N LYS A 402 -20.09 18.01 -11.01
CA LYS A 402 -19.15 17.44 -10.04
C LYS A 402 -17.88 16.93 -10.71
N MET A 403 -18.01 16.20 -11.82
CA MET A 403 -16.88 15.70 -12.62
C MET A 403 -15.94 16.82 -13.07
N PHE A 404 -16.49 17.88 -13.69
CA PHE A 404 -15.66 19.00 -14.13
C PHE A 404 -15.06 19.80 -12.97
N THR A 405 -15.78 19.97 -11.86
CA THR A 405 -15.24 20.62 -10.66
C THR A 405 -14.07 19.83 -10.08
N LEU A 406 -14.18 18.51 -9.97
CA LEU A 406 -13.11 17.64 -9.50
C LEU A 406 -11.92 17.65 -10.46
N LEU A 407 -12.17 17.58 -11.78
CA LEU A 407 -11.13 17.64 -12.80
C LEU A 407 -10.35 18.95 -12.74
N LEU A 408 -11.03 20.10 -12.71
CA LEU A 408 -10.39 21.41 -12.62
C LEU A 408 -9.61 21.56 -11.31
N SER A 409 -10.14 21.05 -10.20
CA SER A 409 -9.47 21.04 -8.90
C SER A 409 -8.20 20.20 -8.92
N SER A 410 -8.22 19.05 -9.61
CA SER A 410 -7.05 18.18 -9.78
C SER A 410 -6.01 18.81 -10.72
N LEU A 411 -6.44 19.39 -11.84
CA LEU A 411 -5.53 20.09 -12.77
C LEU A 411 -4.85 21.28 -12.11
N ARG A 412 -5.54 22.02 -11.23
CA ARG A 412 -4.92 23.10 -10.45
C ARG A 412 -3.79 22.59 -9.55
N ARG A 413 -4.03 21.48 -8.85
CA ARG A 413 -3.03 20.83 -7.97
C ARG A 413 -1.86 20.24 -8.75
N GLN A 414 -2.13 19.62 -9.90
CA GLN A 414 -1.10 19.14 -10.81
C GLN A 414 -0.19 20.27 -11.30
N ARG A 415 -0.74 21.45 -11.60
CA ARG A 415 0.05 22.65 -11.93
C ARG A 415 0.88 23.14 -10.73
N GLN A 416 0.32 23.10 -9.52
CA GLN A 416 1.06 23.44 -8.30
C GLN A 416 2.22 22.48 -8.06
N LEU A 417 2.01 21.17 -8.26
CA LEU A 417 3.08 20.17 -8.18
C LEU A 417 4.21 20.50 -9.17
N LEU A 418 3.89 20.71 -10.45
CA LEU A 418 4.91 21.07 -11.46
C LEU A 418 5.72 22.31 -11.08
N GLY A 419 5.10 23.31 -10.44
CA GLY A 419 5.77 24.55 -10.06
C GLY A 419 6.48 24.55 -8.70
N ARG A 420 6.09 23.66 -7.78
CA ARG A 420 6.59 23.64 -6.39
C ARG A 420 7.37 22.38 -6.02
N PHE A 421 7.50 21.39 -6.91
CA PHE A 421 8.13 20.13 -6.54
C PHE A 421 9.59 20.29 -6.10
N ASP A 422 10.37 21.17 -6.74
CA ASP A 422 11.77 21.41 -6.33
C ASP A 422 11.88 22.10 -4.97
N GLU A 423 10.92 22.99 -4.65
CA GLU A 423 10.76 23.55 -3.29
C GLU A 423 10.48 22.42 -2.29
N MET A 424 9.54 21.53 -2.62
CA MET A 424 9.19 20.41 -1.76
C MET A 424 10.35 19.44 -1.58
N ARG A 425 11.16 19.15 -2.60
CA ARG A 425 12.38 18.33 -2.44
C ARG A 425 13.27 18.88 -1.34
N LYS A 426 13.57 20.18 -1.40
CA LYS A 426 14.39 20.84 -0.39
C LYS A 426 13.76 20.72 1.00
N VAL A 427 12.48 21.11 1.13
CA VAL A 427 11.78 21.13 2.42
C VAL A 427 11.72 19.73 3.05
N TYR A 428 11.40 18.68 2.28
CA TYR A 428 11.33 17.31 2.79
C TYR A 428 12.72 16.75 3.12
N ARG A 429 13.74 16.98 2.28
CA ARG A 429 15.12 16.54 2.56
C ARG A 429 15.70 17.21 3.80
N ASP A 430 15.48 18.51 3.97
CA ASP A 430 15.91 19.26 5.16
C ASP A 430 15.22 18.74 6.44
N ALA A 431 13.99 18.22 6.34
CA ALA A 431 13.22 17.68 7.46
C ALA A 431 13.51 16.20 7.76
N LEU A 432 14.15 15.44 6.86
CA LEU A 432 14.40 14.00 7.03
C LEU A 432 15.08 13.65 8.36
N PRO A 433 16.12 14.37 8.84
CA PRO A 433 16.73 14.07 10.14
C PRO A 433 15.75 14.17 11.30
N VAL A 434 14.78 15.09 11.23
CA VAL A 434 13.75 15.24 12.27
C VAL A 434 12.68 14.15 12.13
N LEU A 435 12.17 13.91 10.92
CA LEU A 435 11.11 12.93 10.64
C LEU A 435 11.53 11.49 10.98
N SER A 436 12.81 11.16 10.84
CA SER A 436 13.38 9.84 11.17
C SER A 436 13.98 9.77 12.58
N SER A 437 13.99 10.87 13.34
CA SER A 437 14.58 10.86 14.69
C SER A 437 13.69 10.12 15.69
N LYS A 438 14.33 9.36 16.60
CA LYS A 438 13.63 8.74 17.74
C LYS A 438 12.91 9.78 18.59
N GLN A 439 13.58 10.89 18.90
CA GLN A 439 13.04 11.96 19.73
C GLN A 439 11.75 12.56 19.16
N LYS A 440 11.66 12.73 17.84
CA LYS A 440 10.42 13.22 17.22
C LYS A 440 9.33 12.14 17.28
N TRP A 441 9.67 10.89 17.02
CA TRP A 441 8.73 9.78 17.13
C TRP A 441 8.20 9.56 18.55
N GLU A 442 8.98 9.83 19.59
CA GLU A 442 8.51 9.77 20.99
C GLU A 442 7.27 10.64 21.22
N THR A 443 7.12 11.77 20.51
CA THR A 443 5.91 12.63 20.64
C THR A 443 4.64 12.00 20.07
N ALA A 444 4.75 10.92 19.29
CA ALA A 444 3.63 10.17 18.74
C ALA A 444 3.50 8.76 19.38
N LEU A 445 4.62 8.10 19.68
CA LEU A 445 4.65 6.74 20.21
C LEU A 445 4.31 6.69 21.71
N LEU A 446 4.74 7.70 22.47
CA LEU A 446 4.55 7.74 23.91
C LEU A 446 3.31 8.59 24.24
N PRO A 447 2.49 8.17 25.21
CA PRO A 447 1.40 9.01 25.68
C PRO A 447 1.96 10.32 26.25
N THR A 448 1.32 11.44 25.96
CA THR A 448 1.63 12.72 26.60
C THR A 448 1.46 12.55 28.11
N THR A 449 2.54 12.73 28.87
CA THR A 449 2.48 12.88 30.33
C THR A 449 1.84 14.21 30.68
N GLU A 450 0.53 14.36 30.48
CA GLU A 450 -0.24 15.49 30.99
C GLU A 450 -1.37 14.98 31.90
N HIS A 451 -1.14 15.22 33.20
CA HIS A 451 -2.05 15.20 34.35
C HIS A 451 -2.38 13.85 35.02
N ALA A 452 -1.50 13.48 35.96
CA ALA A 452 -1.89 12.88 37.23
C ALA A 452 -2.56 13.92 38.15
#